data_AF-A0AAW0ARR2-F1
#
_entry.id   AF-A0AAW0ARR2-F1
#
_cell.length_a   1.000
_cell.length_b   1.000
_cell.length_c   1.000
_cell.angle_alpha   90.00
_cell.angle_beta   90.00
_cell.angle_gamma   90.00
#
_symmetry.space_group_name_H-M   'P 1'
#
loop_
_entity.id
_entity.type
_entity.pdbx_description
1 polymer ?
#
loop_
_entity_poly.entity_id
_entity_poly.type
_entity_poly.pdbx_seq_one_letter_code
_entity_poly.pdbx_strand_id
1 'polypeptide(L)'
;MDLQWRSASKIRRTNYLYLIATEIVPAFEAKMQIFDPNYRPGRAKALTPFQRQFKKGWKTLESRALGDRKYQTDVSRWTCSCGQQKYSALLLCKHLVQAVNSPDPAFFPAPRGVKRKRAATPGLEASSSRGTGRMDDPFQLSSSPIRQDEYLDEEDDNVREYIKVRILELQEGARILQEQLDNPGNPPLWLRSMKAYKIGQDVANMVADVRHISGTGTTRPTTWAKAGSKSSARYTRNTMGYQ
;
A
#
# COMPACT_ATOMS: atom_id res chain seq x y z
N MET A 1 45.53 -47.18 -1.31
CA MET A 1 44.58 -47.16 -2.45
C MET A 1 43.29 -46.37 -2.07
N ASP A 2 43.39 -45.19 -1.44
CA ASP A 2 42.21 -44.47 -0.90
C ASP A 2 41.97 -43.06 -1.45
N LEU A 3 42.82 -42.55 -2.34
CA LEU A 3 42.73 -41.17 -2.83
C LEU A 3 41.89 -40.99 -4.09
N GLN A 4 41.44 -42.08 -4.74
CA GLN A 4 40.70 -42.01 -6.01
C GLN A 4 39.18 -41.89 -5.81
N TRP A 5 38.64 -42.27 -4.64
CA TRP A 5 37.20 -42.20 -4.34
C TRP A 5 36.70 -40.79 -3.95
N ARG A 6 37.58 -39.92 -3.45
CA ARG A 6 37.19 -38.56 -3.03
C ARG A 6 36.92 -37.61 -4.20
N SER A 7 37.53 -37.86 -5.35
CA SER A 7 37.39 -37.02 -6.56
C SER A 7 36.07 -37.25 -7.29
N ALA A 8 35.60 -38.50 -7.35
CA ALA A 8 34.33 -38.86 -8.01
C ALA A 8 33.08 -38.39 -7.24
N SER A 9 33.19 -38.26 -5.91
CA SER A 9 32.11 -37.75 -5.04
C SER A 9 31.87 -36.25 -5.21
N LYS A 10 32.93 -35.47 -5.48
CA LYS A 10 32.85 -34.01 -5.59
C LYS A 10 32.14 -33.55 -6.87
N ILE A 11 32.30 -34.28 -7.98
CA ILE A 11 31.67 -33.99 -9.28
C ILE A 11 30.16 -34.29 -9.26
N ARG A 12 29.70 -35.29 -8.49
CA ARG A 12 28.26 -35.62 -8.41
C ARG A 12 27.44 -34.59 -7.63
N ARG A 13 28.05 -33.94 -6.62
CA ARG A 13 27.35 -32.93 -5.79
C ARG A 13 27.13 -31.61 -6.54
N THR A 14 28.04 -31.21 -7.42
CA THR A 14 27.90 -29.96 -8.21
C THR A 14 26.78 -30.05 -9.24
N ASN A 15 26.58 -31.23 -9.85
CA ASN A 15 25.52 -31.41 -10.86
C ASN A 15 24.11 -31.37 -10.25
N TYR A 16 23.93 -31.90 -9.04
CA TYR A 16 22.63 -31.88 -8.36
C TYR A 16 22.24 -30.47 -7.90
N LEU A 17 23.19 -29.70 -7.37
CA LEU A 17 22.99 -28.29 -7.03
C LEU A 17 22.63 -27.45 -8.24
N TYR A 18 23.31 -27.67 -9.37
CA TYR A 18 22.99 -27.01 -10.63
C TYR A 18 21.54 -27.31 -11.05
N LEU A 19 21.16 -28.59 -11.08
CA LEU A 19 19.83 -29.03 -11.51
C LEU A 19 18.71 -28.49 -10.58
N ILE A 20 18.95 -28.47 -9.27
CA ILE A 20 18.02 -27.83 -8.33
C ILE A 20 17.88 -26.33 -8.65
N ALA A 21 19.00 -25.61 -8.79
CA ALA A 21 18.98 -24.16 -8.95
C ALA A 21 18.41 -23.71 -10.31
N THR A 22 18.66 -24.46 -11.39
CA THR A 22 18.29 -24.04 -12.74
C THR A 22 16.97 -24.63 -13.22
N GLU A 23 16.60 -25.84 -12.79
CA GLU A 23 15.40 -26.51 -13.29
C GLU A 23 14.31 -26.59 -12.23
N ILE A 24 14.62 -27.09 -11.04
CA ILE A 24 13.61 -27.39 -10.03
C ILE A 24 13.09 -26.12 -9.36
N VAL A 25 13.97 -25.23 -8.90
CA VAL A 25 13.59 -24.00 -8.19
C VAL A 25 12.74 -23.08 -9.08
N PRO A 26 13.10 -22.76 -10.33
CA PRO A 26 12.27 -21.90 -11.18
C PRO A 26 10.92 -22.53 -11.53
N ALA A 27 10.88 -23.84 -11.81
CA ALA A 27 9.62 -24.55 -12.07
C ALA A 27 8.70 -24.59 -10.84
N PHE A 28 9.29 -24.77 -9.66
CA PHE A 28 8.57 -24.73 -8.39
C PHE A 28 8.06 -23.32 -8.07
N GLU A 29 8.89 -22.28 -8.25
CA GLU A 29 8.48 -20.88 -8.08
C GLU A 29 7.33 -20.50 -9.03
N ALA A 30 7.37 -20.95 -10.29
CA ALA A 30 6.29 -20.72 -11.25
C ALA A 30 4.97 -21.36 -10.80
N LYS A 31 5.02 -22.56 -10.22
CA LYS A 31 3.83 -23.22 -9.65
C LYS A 31 3.37 -22.54 -8.36
N MET A 32 4.29 -22.16 -7.48
CA MET A 32 3.97 -21.44 -6.25
C MET A 32 3.31 -20.09 -6.52
N GLN A 33 3.68 -19.41 -7.60
CA GLN A 33 3.02 -18.18 -8.01
C GLN A 33 1.52 -18.40 -8.29
N ILE A 34 1.09 -19.57 -8.77
CA ILE A 34 -0.33 -19.89 -8.96
C ILE A 34 -1.09 -19.91 -7.64
N PHE A 35 -0.41 -20.29 -6.54
CA PHE A 35 -1.00 -20.40 -5.21
C PHE A 35 -0.90 -19.12 -4.38
N ASP A 36 -0.19 -18.08 -4.84
CA ASP A 36 -0.21 -16.79 -4.17
C ASP A 36 -1.63 -16.20 -4.29
N PRO A 37 -2.32 -15.89 -3.17
CA PRO A 37 -3.67 -15.32 -3.20
C PRO A 37 -3.75 -14.00 -3.97
N ASN A 38 -2.62 -13.33 -4.21
CA ASN A 38 -2.52 -12.12 -5.01
C ASN A 38 -2.27 -12.37 -6.51
N TYR A 39 -2.00 -13.61 -6.91
CA TYR A 39 -1.79 -13.98 -8.29
C TYR A 39 -3.11 -13.97 -9.05
N ARG A 40 -3.19 -13.06 -10.01
CA ARG A 40 -4.31 -12.99 -10.96
C ARG A 40 -3.75 -13.11 -12.37
N PRO A 41 -4.24 -14.07 -13.17
CA PRO A 41 -3.81 -14.19 -14.56
C PRO A 41 -4.05 -12.86 -15.29
N GLY A 42 -3.01 -12.35 -15.96
CA GLY A 42 -3.05 -11.09 -16.69
C GLY A 42 -2.62 -9.83 -15.91
N ARG A 43 -2.43 -9.91 -14.58
CA ARG A 43 -1.87 -8.78 -13.81
C ARG A 43 -0.34 -8.82 -13.87
N ALA A 44 0.30 -7.68 -14.09
CA ALA A 44 1.76 -7.61 -13.96
C ALA A 44 2.16 -7.91 -12.50
N LYS A 45 3.30 -8.58 -12.31
CA LYS A 45 3.86 -8.85 -10.99
C LYS A 45 4.01 -7.54 -10.22
N ALA A 46 3.55 -7.52 -8.97
CA ALA A 46 3.73 -6.35 -8.13
C ALA A 46 5.23 -6.08 -7.96
N LEU A 47 5.62 -4.80 -8.03
CA LEU A 47 7.00 -4.40 -7.75
C LEU A 47 7.35 -4.81 -6.33
N THR A 48 8.50 -5.46 -6.15
CA THR A 48 9.02 -5.79 -4.82
C THR A 48 9.23 -4.50 -4.02
N PRO A 49 9.22 -4.54 -2.67
CA PRO A 49 9.50 -3.35 -1.85
C PRO A 49 10.81 -2.65 -2.26
N PHE A 50 11.85 -3.44 -2.54
CA PHE A 50 13.12 -2.95 -3.07
C PHE A 50 12.97 -2.24 -4.42
N GLN A 51 12.27 -2.84 -5.38
CA GLN A 51 12.01 -2.21 -6.69
C GLN A 51 11.21 -0.91 -6.57
N ARG A 52 10.25 -0.85 -5.64
CA ARG A 52 9.48 0.38 -5.36
C ARG A 52 10.40 1.47 -4.81
N GLN A 53 11.23 1.14 -3.82
CA GLN A 53 12.18 2.07 -3.22
C GLN A 53 13.19 2.58 -4.26
N PHE A 54 13.72 1.69 -5.09
CA PHE A 54 14.62 2.03 -6.19
C PHE A 54 13.97 2.94 -7.21
N LYS A 55 12.77 2.59 -7.70
CA LYS A 55 12.03 3.40 -8.66
C LYS A 55 11.71 4.79 -8.11
N LYS A 56 11.33 4.90 -6.82
CA LYS A 56 11.07 6.17 -6.15
C LYS A 56 12.34 7.01 -6.04
N GLY A 57 13.45 6.40 -5.60
CA GLY A 57 14.76 7.05 -5.49
C GLY A 57 15.26 7.57 -6.83
N TRP A 58 15.17 6.74 -7.87
CA TRP A 58 15.55 7.09 -9.25
C TRP A 58 14.81 8.33 -9.74
N LYS A 59 13.47 8.31 -9.73
CA LYS A 59 12.64 9.44 -10.20
C LYS A 59 12.90 10.74 -9.42
N THR A 60 13.18 10.62 -8.12
CA THR A 60 13.47 11.78 -7.27
C THR A 60 14.83 12.40 -7.60
N LEU A 61 15.80 11.60 -8.03
CA LEU A 61 17.13 12.07 -8.40
C LEU A 61 17.19 12.55 -9.85
N GLU A 62 16.44 11.92 -10.74
CA GLU A 62 16.31 12.29 -12.15
C GLU A 62 15.79 13.72 -12.33
N SER A 63 14.83 14.14 -11.50
CA SER A 63 14.22 15.48 -11.56
C SER A 63 15.05 16.61 -10.95
N ARG A 64 16.16 16.32 -10.25
CA ARG A 64 16.97 17.34 -9.57
C ARG A 64 17.96 17.99 -10.52
N ALA A 65 18.11 19.30 -10.44
CA ALA A 65 19.13 20.01 -11.22
C ALA A 65 20.57 19.57 -10.82
N LEU A 66 21.43 19.43 -11.82
CA LEU A 66 22.87 19.35 -11.61
C LEU A 66 23.38 20.68 -11.05
N GLY A 67 24.36 20.61 -10.15
CA GLY A 67 25.05 21.81 -9.68
C GLY A 67 26.26 22.09 -10.57
N ASP A 68 26.94 23.20 -10.32
CA ASP A 68 28.06 23.66 -11.17
C ASP A 68 29.33 22.79 -11.07
N ARG A 69 29.47 22.00 -9.99
CA ARG A 69 30.63 21.15 -9.78
C ARG A 69 30.58 19.94 -10.72
N LYS A 70 31.63 19.78 -11.54
CA LYS A 70 31.82 18.60 -12.38
C LYS A 70 32.35 17.44 -11.55
N TYR A 71 31.66 16.31 -11.61
CA TYR A 71 32.08 15.06 -10.97
C TYR A 71 32.38 14.01 -12.04
N GLN A 72 33.33 13.12 -11.76
CA GLN A 72 33.63 11.98 -12.63
C GLN A 72 32.61 10.88 -12.34
N THR A 73 31.91 10.43 -13.39
CA THR A 73 30.95 9.33 -13.35
C THR A 73 31.40 8.23 -14.29
N ASP A 74 31.54 7.02 -13.78
CA ASP A 74 31.80 5.82 -14.57
C ASP A 74 30.59 4.90 -14.48
N VAL A 75 29.81 4.86 -15.56
CA VAL A 75 28.59 4.04 -15.66
C VAL A 75 28.92 2.55 -15.70
N SER A 76 30.06 2.18 -16.30
CA SER A 76 30.47 0.77 -16.42
C SER A 76 30.79 0.14 -15.07
N ARG A 77 31.42 0.93 -14.17
CA ARG A 77 31.74 0.53 -12.80
C ARG A 77 30.70 0.96 -11.76
N TRP A 78 29.68 1.70 -12.18
CA TRP A 78 28.65 2.28 -11.31
C TRP A 78 29.22 3.15 -10.18
N THR A 79 30.22 3.97 -10.47
CA THR A 79 30.90 4.81 -9.47
C THR A 79 30.82 6.30 -9.80
N CYS A 80 30.76 7.13 -8.76
CA CYS A 80 30.77 8.58 -8.88
C CYS A 80 31.60 9.25 -7.77
N SER A 81 32.43 10.22 -8.16
CA SER A 81 33.31 10.95 -7.22
C SER A 81 32.58 11.93 -6.28
N CYS A 82 31.25 12.09 -6.39
CA CYS A 82 30.50 13.02 -5.56
C CYS A 82 30.34 12.61 -4.08
N GLY A 83 30.68 11.36 -3.74
CA GLY A 83 30.60 10.83 -2.37
C GLY A 83 29.17 10.58 -1.85
N GLN A 84 28.13 11.02 -2.56
CA GLN A 84 26.74 10.84 -2.12
C GLN A 84 26.24 9.40 -2.21
N GLN A 85 26.88 8.55 -3.02
CA GLN A 85 26.50 7.14 -3.15
C GLN A 85 26.58 6.39 -1.81
N LYS A 86 27.52 6.73 -0.94
CA LYS A 86 27.71 6.06 0.36
C LYS A 86 26.54 6.26 1.33
N TYR A 87 25.71 7.28 1.10
CA TYR A 87 24.54 7.58 1.93
C TYR A 87 23.24 6.99 1.35
N SER A 88 23.31 6.38 0.18
CA SER A 88 22.16 5.69 -0.43
C SER A 88 22.35 4.19 -0.27
N ALA A 89 21.39 3.52 0.38
CA ALA A 89 21.34 2.05 0.43
C ALA A 89 21.28 1.40 -0.96
N LEU A 90 20.87 2.18 -1.97
CA LEU A 90 20.75 1.76 -3.36
C LEU A 90 21.94 2.21 -4.22
N LEU A 91 22.96 2.83 -3.61
CA LEU A 91 24.15 3.39 -4.27
C LEU A 91 23.82 4.38 -5.39
N LEU A 92 22.67 5.04 -5.30
CA LEU A 92 22.21 6.04 -6.26
C LEU A 92 22.73 7.44 -5.89
N CYS A 93 23.16 8.20 -6.89
CA CYS A 93 23.40 9.63 -6.77
C CYS A 93 22.85 10.35 -8.01
N LYS A 94 22.62 11.67 -7.90
CA LYS A 94 22.05 12.45 -9.02
C LYS A 94 22.89 12.36 -10.29
N HIS A 95 24.22 12.38 -10.15
CA HIS A 95 25.14 12.35 -11.29
C HIS A 95 25.10 11.02 -12.03
N LEU A 96 25.04 9.88 -11.33
CA LEU A 96 24.90 8.57 -11.98
C LEU A 96 23.53 8.43 -12.65
N VAL A 97 22.46 8.80 -11.96
CA VAL A 97 21.10 8.66 -12.48
C VAL A 97 20.92 9.46 -13.77
N GLN A 98 21.54 10.64 -13.88
CA GLN A 98 21.45 11.48 -15.09
C GLN A 98 22.51 11.14 -16.15
N ALA A 99 23.61 10.48 -15.79
CA ALA A 99 24.57 9.95 -16.76
C ALA A 99 24.06 8.69 -17.46
N VAL A 100 23.11 7.98 -16.84
CA VAL A 100 22.46 6.78 -17.40
C VAL A 100 21.16 7.20 -18.07
N ASN A 101 20.94 6.80 -19.31
CA ASN A 101 19.65 6.99 -19.97
C ASN A 101 18.53 6.36 -19.12
N SER A 102 17.36 7.01 -19.05
CA SER A 102 16.23 6.49 -18.28
C SER A 102 16.00 5.02 -18.62
N PRO A 103 15.89 4.12 -17.62
CA PRO A 103 15.76 2.70 -17.86
C PRO A 103 14.49 2.41 -18.66
N ASP A 104 14.56 1.42 -19.55
CA ASP A 104 13.42 0.95 -20.34
C ASP A 104 12.19 0.78 -19.44
N PRO A 105 11.00 1.26 -19.81
CA PRO A 105 9.75 0.94 -19.12
C PRO A 105 9.57 -0.55 -18.80
N ALA A 106 10.16 -1.47 -19.58
CA ALA A 106 10.19 -2.90 -19.28
C ALA A 106 11.01 -3.26 -18.03
N PHE A 107 12.06 -2.50 -17.70
CA PHE A 107 12.91 -2.69 -16.51
C PHE A 107 12.13 -2.55 -15.22
N PHE A 108 11.17 -1.62 -15.17
CA PHE A 108 10.20 -1.52 -14.09
C PHE A 108 8.88 -2.07 -14.58
N PRO A 109 8.64 -3.40 -14.56
CA PRO A 109 7.43 -4.01 -15.13
C PRO A 109 6.23 -3.17 -14.70
N ALA A 110 5.72 -2.39 -15.65
CA ALA A 110 4.62 -1.51 -15.36
C ALA A 110 3.45 -2.41 -15.01
N PRO A 111 2.61 -2.07 -14.02
CA PRO A 111 1.27 -2.63 -14.00
C PRO A 111 0.66 -2.26 -15.36
N ARG A 112 0.61 -3.23 -16.30
CA ARG A 112 -0.03 -3.04 -17.60
C ARG A 112 -1.41 -2.48 -17.28
N GLY A 113 -1.58 -1.23 -17.66
CA GLY A 113 -2.74 -0.44 -17.30
C GLY A 113 -3.97 -1.14 -17.84
N VAL A 114 -4.64 -1.90 -16.98
CA VAL A 114 -6.09 -2.02 -17.09
C VAL A 114 -6.58 -0.61 -16.82
N LYS A 115 -6.66 0.20 -17.88
CA LYS A 115 -7.54 1.35 -17.91
C LYS A 115 -8.90 0.76 -17.57
N ARG A 116 -9.33 0.87 -16.31
CA ARG A 116 -10.71 0.59 -15.93
C ARG A 116 -11.54 1.59 -16.72
N LYS A 117 -11.98 1.21 -17.92
CA LYS A 117 -13.21 1.78 -18.48
C LYS A 117 -14.23 1.52 -17.39
N ARG A 118 -14.71 2.57 -16.73
CA ARG A 118 -15.88 2.46 -15.87
C ARG A 118 -16.94 1.84 -16.78
N ALA A 119 -17.30 0.58 -16.52
CA ALA A 119 -18.47 0.02 -17.14
C ALA A 119 -19.61 0.94 -16.70
N ALA A 120 -20.23 1.62 -17.66
CA ALA A 120 -21.49 2.27 -17.41
C ALA A 120 -22.42 1.17 -16.86
N THR A 121 -22.93 1.39 -15.65
CA THR A 121 -23.93 0.53 -15.03
C THR A 121 -25.04 0.32 -16.06
N PRO A 122 -25.30 -0.90 -16.55
CA PRO A 122 -26.49 -1.15 -17.34
C PRO A 122 -27.68 -0.78 -16.46
N GLY A 123 -28.57 0.08 -16.96
CA GLY A 123 -29.80 0.42 -16.28
C GLY A 123 -30.55 -0.86 -15.94
N LEU A 124 -30.77 -1.10 -14.65
CA LEU A 124 -31.67 -2.14 -14.16
C LEU A 124 -33.10 -1.72 -14.54
N GLU A 125 -33.57 -2.15 -15.70
CA GLU A 125 -35.00 -2.27 -15.94
C GLU A 125 -35.50 -3.49 -15.18
N ALA A 126 -36.35 -3.22 -14.19
CA ALA A 126 -37.00 -4.21 -13.39
C ALA A 126 -38.10 -4.91 -14.21
N SER A 127 -37.78 -6.07 -14.80
CA SER A 127 -38.79 -7.00 -15.30
C SER A 127 -38.96 -8.15 -14.31
N SER A 128 -40.10 -8.10 -13.62
CA SER A 128 -40.66 -9.16 -12.79
C SER A 128 -40.94 -10.40 -13.65
N SER A 129 -40.31 -11.53 -13.32
CA SER A 129 -40.80 -12.85 -13.73
C SER A 129 -40.44 -13.89 -12.68
N ARG A 130 -41.49 -14.37 -12.00
CA ARG A 130 -41.50 -15.57 -11.16
C ARG A 130 -41.00 -16.76 -11.98
N GLY A 131 -39.95 -17.42 -11.49
CA GLY A 131 -39.49 -18.72 -11.98
C GLY A 131 -39.10 -19.59 -10.79
N THR A 132 -40.03 -20.44 -10.37
CA THR A 132 -39.79 -21.55 -9.45
C THR A 132 -38.99 -22.63 -10.19
N GLY A 133 -37.70 -22.75 -9.91
CA GLY A 133 -36.81 -23.72 -10.53
C GLY A 133 -35.79 -24.24 -9.54
N ARG A 134 -36.16 -25.33 -8.89
CA ARG A 134 -35.35 -26.18 -8.00
C ARG A 134 -34.24 -26.86 -8.84
N MET A 135 -32.98 -26.62 -8.49
CA MET A 135 -31.88 -27.56 -8.76
C MET A 135 -30.92 -27.53 -7.58
N ASP A 136 -30.82 -28.69 -6.95
CA ASP A 136 -29.86 -29.02 -5.91
C ASP A 136 -28.45 -29.00 -6.52
N ASP A 137 -27.62 -28.05 -6.12
CA ASP A 137 -26.22 -27.95 -6.52
C ASP A 137 -25.31 -28.38 -5.34
N PRO A 138 -24.68 -29.57 -5.39
CA PRO A 138 -23.85 -30.10 -4.32
C PRO A 138 -22.38 -29.66 -4.49
N PHE A 139 -22.13 -28.37 -4.62
CA PHE A 139 -20.80 -27.81 -4.39
C PHE A 139 -20.81 -27.06 -3.06
N GLN A 140 -20.66 -27.83 -1.99
CA GLN A 140 -20.19 -27.34 -0.70
C GLN A 140 -18.92 -26.51 -0.94
N LEU A 141 -19.06 -25.18 -0.95
CA LEU A 141 -17.97 -24.26 -0.81
C LEU A 141 -17.33 -24.54 0.55
N SER A 142 -16.24 -25.30 0.54
CA SER A 142 -15.35 -25.43 1.69
C SER A 142 -14.83 -24.03 2.01
N SER A 143 -15.41 -23.40 3.02
CA SER A 143 -14.85 -22.22 3.69
C SER A 143 -13.46 -22.60 4.17
N SER A 144 -12.44 -22.31 3.36
CA SER A 144 -11.06 -22.51 3.78
C SER A 144 -10.83 -21.65 5.02
N PRO A 145 -10.25 -22.22 6.10
CA PRO A 145 -9.93 -21.45 7.28
C PRO A 145 -8.96 -20.34 6.88
N ILE A 146 -9.38 -19.09 7.01
CA ILE A 146 -8.50 -17.93 6.94
C ILE A 146 -7.50 -18.13 8.08
N ARG A 147 -6.27 -18.55 7.74
CA ARG A 147 -5.17 -18.53 8.70
C ARG A 147 -4.94 -17.08 9.04
N GLN A 148 -5.25 -16.70 10.29
CA GLN A 148 -4.82 -15.43 10.87
C GLN A 148 -3.30 -15.42 10.83
N ASP A 149 -2.79 -14.66 9.88
CA ASP A 149 -1.39 -14.35 9.70
C ASP A 149 -0.95 -13.49 10.89
N GLU A 150 -0.22 -14.10 11.82
CA GLU A 150 0.36 -13.52 13.06
C GLU A 150 1.24 -12.26 12.85
N TYR A 151 1.41 -11.81 11.60
CA TYR A 151 2.13 -10.58 11.26
C TYR A 151 1.25 -9.31 11.24
N LEU A 152 -0.07 -9.44 11.38
CA LEU A 152 -0.99 -8.30 11.43
C LEU A 152 -1.05 -7.64 12.82
N ASP A 153 -0.72 -8.36 13.88
CA ASP A 153 -0.96 -7.89 15.25
C ASP A 153 0.03 -6.79 15.69
N GLU A 154 1.29 -6.83 15.24
CA GLU A 154 2.29 -5.79 15.58
C GLU A 154 1.98 -4.43 14.91
N GLU A 155 1.37 -4.43 13.71
CA GLU A 155 0.99 -3.19 13.03
C GLU A 155 -0.20 -2.52 13.75
N ASP A 156 -1.18 -3.32 14.18
CA ASP A 156 -2.36 -2.86 14.91
C ASP A 156 -2.00 -2.24 16.27
N ASP A 157 -1.04 -2.81 17.00
CA ASP A 157 -0.60 -2.27 18.28
C ASP A 157 0.12 -0.92 18.13
N ASN A 158 0.95 -0.77 17.10
CA ASN A 158 1.59 0.50 16.78
C ASN A 158 0.56 1.58 16.41
N VAL A 159 -0.47 1.22 15.64
CA VAL A 159 -1.56 2.13 15.28
C VAL A 159 -2.36 2.54 16.52
N ARG A 160 -2.65 1.59 17.43
CA ARG A 160 -3.35 1.87 18.69
C ARG A 160 -2.56 2.82 19.57
N GLU A 161 -1.26 2.59 19.75
CA GLU A 161 -0.42 3.42 20.58
C GLU A 161 -0.30 4.85 20.01
N TYR A 162 -0.12 4.96 18.69
CA TYR A 162 -0.14 6.24 18.00
C TYR A 162 -1.46 7.00 18.22
N ILE A 163 -2.61 6.32 18.14
CA ILE A 163 -3.92 6.94 18.35
C ILE A 163 -4.08 7.39 19.81
N LYS A 164 -3.63 6.62 20.81
CA LYS A 164 -3.69 7.04 22.22
C LYS A 164 -2.95 8.34 22.47
N VAL A 165 -1.73 8.47 21.96
CA VAL A 165 -0.94 9.70 22.08
C VAL A 165 -1.68 10.88 21.43
N ARG A 166 -2.24 10.68 20.24
CA ARG A 166 -2.99 11.73 19.54
C ARG A 166 -4.25 12.16 20.28
N ILE A 167 -4.94 11.25 20.97
CA ILE A 167 -6.12 11.58 21.79
C ILE A 167 -5.73 12.51 22.93
N LEU A 168 -4.61 12.24 23.62
CA LEU A 168 -4.12 13.09 24.72
C LEU A 168 -3.80 14.51 24.23
N GLU A 169 -3.12 14.63 23.08
CA GLU A 169 -2.83 15.93 22.47
C GLU A 169 -4.12 16.70 22.09
N LEU A 170 -5.13 16.00 21.56
CA LEU A 170 -6.42 16.61 21.23
C LEU A 170 -7.17 17.08 22.47
N GLN A 171 -7.10 16.32 23.56
CA GLN A 171 -7.70 16.70 24.84
C GLN A 171 -7.03 17.93 25.43
N GLU A 172 -5.71 17.98 25.44
CA GLU A 172 -4.96 19.15 25.92
C GLU A 172 -5.21 20.38 25.04
N GLY A 173 -5.24 20.19 23.73
CA GLY A 173 -5.65 21.24 22.79
C GLY A 173 -7.05 21.76 23.11
N ALA A 174 -8.03 20.86 23.30
CA ALA A 174 -9.40 21.24 23.66
C ALA A 174 -9.48 21.99 25.01
N ARG A 175 -8.68 21.60 26.00
CA ARG A 175 -8.57 22.29 27.29
C ARG A 175 -8.07 23.72 27.12
N ILE A 176 -6.98 23.92 26.37
CA ILE A 176 -6.43 25.25 26.08
C ILE A 176 -7.46 26.10 25.32
N LEU A 177 -8.16 25.52 24.34
CA LEU A 177 -9.23 26.22 23.62
C LEU A 177 -10.32 26.71 24.56
N GLN A 178 -10.73 25.89 25.53
CA GLN A 178 -11.74 26.24 26.52
C GLN A 178 -11.27 27.36 27.45
N GLU A 179 -10.06 27.26 28.00
CA GLU A 179 -9.45 28.30 28.83
C GLU A 179 -9.35 29.66 28.11
N GLN A 180 -9.10 29.64 26.81
CA GLN A 180 -9.03 30.85 25.99
C GLN A 180 -10.42 31.43 25.65
N LEU A 181 -11.46 30.59 25.57
CA LEU A 181 -12.84 31.04 25.41
C LEU A 181 -13.37 31.70 26.69
N ASP A 182 -12.93 31.23 27.86
CA ASP A 182 -13.35 31.76 29.16
C ASP A 182 -12.68 33.11 29.51
N ASN A 183 -11.67 33.53 28.76
CA ASN A 183 -10.95 34.80 28.92
C ASN A 183 -11.37 35.83 27.85
N PRO A 184 -12.46 36.60 28.04
CA PRO A 184 -13.03 37.48 27.01
C PRO A 184 -12.21 38.72 26.67
N GLY A 185 -11.13 39.02 27.41
CA GLY A 185 -10.37 40.26 27.29
C GLY A 185 -9.61 40.45 25.96
N ASN A 186 -9.34 39.36 25.22
CA ASN A 186 -8.70 39.43 23.91
C ASN A 186 -8.96 38.13 23.12
N PRO A 187 -10.03 38.05 22.30
CA PRO A 187 -10.30 36.85 21.53
C PRO A 187 -9.14 36.62 20.54
N PRO A 188 -8.35 35.56 20.70
CA PRO A 188 -7.11 35.44 19.94
C PRO A 188 -7.38 35.32 18.44
N LEU A 189 -6.50 35.90 17.63
CA LEU A 189 -6.57 35.94 16.16
C LEU A 189 -6.85 34.56 15.55
N TRP A 190 -6.35 33.50 16.18
CA TRP A 190 -6.52 32.13 15.72
C TRP A 190 -7.96 31.60 15.84
N LEU A 191 -8.84 32.12 16.70
CA LEU A 191 -10.25 31.71 16.76
C LEU A 191 -10.99 32.01 15.45
N ARG A 192 -10.70 33.17 14.84
CA ARG A 192 -11.26 33.55 13.54
C ARG A 192 -10.77 32.62 12.45
N SER A 193 -9.49 32.28 12.47
CA SER A 193 -8.90 31.31 11.54
C SER A 193 -9.52 29.92 11.74
N MET A 194 -9.69 29.45 12.97
CA MET A 194 -10.33 28.17 13.25
C MET A 194 -11.75 28.10 12.70
N LYS A 195 -12.54 29.17 12.86
CA LYS A 195 -13.88 29.26 12.26
C LYS A 195 -13.83 29.26 10.73
N ALA A 196 -12.93 30.06 10.13
CA ALA A 196 -12.82 30.19 8.67
C ALA A 196 -12.41 28.86 8.00
N TYR A 197 -11.44 28.16 8.58
CA TYR A 197 -10.92 26.89 8.07
C TYR A 197 -11.66 25.66 8.61
N LYS A 198 -12.70 25.85 9.45
CA LYS A 198 -13.48 24.77 10.08
C LYS A 198 -12.58 23.75 10.81
N ILE A 199 -11.54 24.25 11.50
CA ILE A 199 -10.62 23.42 12.26
C ILE A 199 -11.42 22.68 13.34
N GLY A 200 -11.28 21.35 13.40
CA GLY A 200 -12.03 20.48 14.32
C GLY A 200 -13.35 19.92 13.74
N GLN A 201 -13.79 20.37 12.56
CA GLN A 201 -15.02 19.86 11.93
C GLN A 201 -14.94 18.35 11.63
N ASP A 202 -13.76 17.84 11.26
CA ASP A 202 -13.58 16.41 11.01
C ASP A 202 -13.71 15.57 12.28
N VAL A 203 -13.18 16.05 13.40
CA VAL A 203 -13.34 15.40 14.71
C VAL A 203 -14.81 15.43 15.14
N ALA A 204 -15.49 16.56 14.98
CA ALA A 204 -16.91 16.67 15.27
C ALA A 204 -17.78 15.73 14.40
N ASN A 205 -17.45 15.63 13.11
CA ASN A 205 -18.11 14.70 12.19
C ASN A 205 -17.88 13.24 12.62
N MET A 206 -16.65 12.88 12.98
CA MET A 206 -16.30 11.55 13.47
C MET A 206 -17.08 11.20 14.73
N VAL A 207 -17.18 12.11 15.71
CA VAL A 207 -17.98 11.89 16.94
C VAL A 207 -19.46 11.68 16.60
N ALA A 208 -20.01 12.44 15.66
CA ALA A 208 -21.39 12.26 15.22
C ALA A 208 -21.61 10.89 14.55
N ASP A 209 -20.67 10.45 13.72
CA ASP A 209 -20.72 9.14 13.05
C ASP A 209 -20.63 7.99 14.08
N VAL A 210 -19.74 8.10 15.08
CA VAL A 210 -19.62 7.11 16.17
C VAL A 210 -20.89 7.05 17.02
N ARG A 211 -21.43 8.20 17.43
CA ARG A 211 -22.71 8.25 18.17
C ARG A 211 -23.86 7.66 17.38
N HIS A 212 -23.89 7.89 16.07
CA HIS A 212 -24.87 7.29 15.19
C HIS A 212 -24.77 5.76 15.22
N ILE A 213 -23.56 5.20 15.09
CA ILE A 213 -23.33 3.75 15.17
C ILE A 213 -23.75 3.21 16.53
N SER A 214 -23.27 3.81 17.62
CA SER A 214 -23.58 3.35 18.98
C SER A 214 -25.08 3.42 19.29
N GLY A 215 -25.78 4.44 18.78
CA GLY A 215 -27.22 4.63 19.02
C GLY A 215 -28.12 3.79 18.11
N THR A 216 -27.72 3.48 16.87
CA THR A 216 -28.55 2.67 15.95
C THR A 216 -28.41 1.17 16.16
N GLY A 217 -27.44 0.71 16.96
CA GLY A 217 -27.39 -0.54 17.74
C GLY A 217 -27.58 -1.90 17.04
N THR A 218 -28.18 -1.98 15.87
CA THR A 218 -28.61 -3.22 15.20
C THR A 218 -29.04 -3.00 13.76
N THR A 219 -29.52 -1.81 13.40
CA THR A 219 -29.89 -1.52 12.01
C THR A 219 -28.63 -1.24 11.21
N ARG A 220 -28.17 -2.21 10.42
CA ARG A 220 -27.03 -2.00 9.52
C ARG A 220 -27.42 -0.91 8.51
N PRO A 221 -26.79 0.28 8.53
CA PRO A 221 -27.01 1.24 7.46
C PRO A 221 -26.57 0.61 6.15
N THR A 222 -27.21 0.98 5.04
CA THR A 222 -26.79 0.54 3.72
C THR A 222 -25.31 0.86 3.55
N THR A 223 -24.49 -0.18 3.33
CA THR A 223 -23.02 -0.10 3.29
C THR A 223 -22.50 0.76 2.14
N TRP A 224 -23.38 1.11 1.19
CA TRP A 224 -23.07 1.92 0.03
C TRP A 224 -23.50 3.38 0.23
N ALA A 225 -22.58 4.29 -0.08
CA ALA A 225 -22.89 5.71 -0.16
C ALA A 225 -23.99 5.94 -1.20
N LYS A 226 -25.13 6.51 -0.77
CA LYS A 226 -26.17 6.96 -1.70
C LYS A 226 -25.54 7.93 -2.72
N ALA A 227 -25.74 7.65 -4.00
CA ALA A 227 -25.17 8.46 -5.08
C ALA A 227 -25.52 9.95 -4.89
N GLY A 228 -24.51 10.82 -4.95
CA GLY A 228 -24.67 12.27 -4.78
C GLY A 228 -24.70 12.77 -3.32
N SER A 229 -24.79 11.90 -2.32
CA SER A 229 -24.75 12.33 -0.92
C SER A 229 -23.32 12.36 -0.38
N LYS A 230 -22.82 13.57 -0.10
CA LYS A 230 -21.50 13.77 0.51
C LYS A 230 -21.42 13.23 1.94
N SER A 231 -22.52 13.27 2.68
CA SER A 231 -22.57 12.77 4.07
C SER A 231 -22.52 11.25 4.12
N SER A 232 -23.19 10.54 3.21
CA SER A 232 -23.10 9.08 3.13
C SER A 232 -21.71 8.62 2.70
N ALA A 233 -21.10 9.28 1.72
CA ALA A 233 -19.73 8.98 1.29
C ALA A 233 -18.72 9.20 2.42
N ARG A 234 -18.85 10.31 3.17
CA ARG A 234 -18.01 10.59 4.35
C ARG A 234 -18.19 9.52 5.42
N TYR A 235 -19.44 9.18 5.76
CA TYR A 235 -19.77 8.16 6.76
C TYR A 235 -19.13 6.82 6.38
N THR A 236 -19.30 6.35 5.15
CA THR A 236 -18.71 5.09 4.67
C THR A 236 -17.18 5.11 4.76
N ARG A 237 -16.53 6.23 4.39
CA ARG A 237 -15.07 6.37 4.51
C ARG A 237 -14.59 6.31 5.96
N ASN A 238 -15.27 7.03 6.86
CA ASN A 238 -14.88 7.13 8.27
C ASN A 238 -15.09 5.81 9.03
N THR A 239 -16.12 5.06 8.68
CA THR A 239 -16.54 3.86 9.43
C THR A 239 -15.99 2.56 8.85
N MET A 240 -15.78 2.50 7.54
CA MET A 240 -15.39 1.26 6.84
C MET A 240 -14.00 1.35 6.18
N GLY A 241 -13.33 2.51 6.20
CA GLY A 241 -11.98 2.66 5.65
C GLY A 241 -11.88 2.73 4.12
N TYR A 242 -13.01 2.84 3.39
CA TYR A 242 -12.99 2.96 1.93
C TYR A 242 -12.53 4.35 1.47
N GLN A 243 -11.44 4.43 0.70
CA GLN A 243 -10.96 5.65 0.02
C GLN A 243 -11.37 5.69 -1.45
#